data_AF-A0A3N0Z399-F1
#
_entry.id   AF-A0A3N0Z399-F1
#
_cell.length_a   1.000
_cell.length_b   1.000
_cell.length_c   1.000
_cell.angle_alpha   90.00
_cell.angle_beta   90.00
_cell.angle_gamma   90.00
#
_symmetry.space_group_name_H-M   'P 1'
#
loop_
_entity.id
_entity.type
_entity.pdbx_description
1 polymer ?
#
loop_
_entity_poly.entity_id
_entity_poly.type
_entity_poly.pdbx_seq_one_letter_code
_entity_poly.pdbx_strand_id
1 'polypeptide(L)'
;MTSQVSMTVLRLQAEDVQTLKDGINFKKNPEDGKCYIIYKAKDKLRACRNQCKHQGGLFIKDIEDMDGRTVRCTKHYWKLNVATMEYVNPPDSFMQDELEAVLSDTDGSLELVELNPPDPWTTEPREAQELHAGEITLTYITHACMELKAGNKKMMFDPWLTGPAFARGWWLLHEPPSDAMDRLCQADLIYISHMHSDHLSYPTLRQLSKKRPDIPIYVGNTSRPVFWYLEKSGVNLTNVNVVPFGVWQNVDDHLRFMILMDGVHPEMDTCLIAEYKGHMILNTVDCTRPNNGRLPHGVDVMMSDFAGGASGFPMTFHGGKYTESWKADFIKNERKKLLNYKTQLVKSLQPKIYCPFAGYFTEAHPSDRYIKETNNKNSPVDLNDSIRKSCPNTLTWTPLPGSVLDLALVLKDPSNRSAITEPPNITKIYKDTWDFDLYVDELNASISAEIFKHKSWIQHYYNWAGFKGYNLVIRVIETDDDFKPLRGGYDYLVDFMGLSFPDTRPEREHAYEEIKNRVGVMRHVVLNGLLWDDLYIGFNNRMSRDPDVYHHK
;
A
#
# COMPACT_ATOMS: atom_id res chain seq x y z
N MET A 1 27.47 2.78 -18.17
CA MET A 1 26.37 3.76 -18.12
C MET A 1 25.50 3.52 -19.33
N THR A 2 24.35 2.87 -19.14
CA THR A 2 23.29 2.83 -20.14
C THR A 2 22.77 4.26 -20.32
N SER A 3 22.87 4.80 -21.53
CA SER A 3 22.39 6.14 -21.86
C SER A 3 20.88 6.24 -21.64
N GLN A 4 20.39 7.39 -21.17
CA GLN A 4 18.96 7.71 -21.15
C GLN A 4 18.37 7.49 -22.56
N VAL A 5 17.36 6.64 -22.68
CA VAL A 5 16.71 6.36 -23.96
C VAL A 5 15.42 7.17 -24.02
N SER A 6 15.30 8.02 -25.03
CA SER A 6 14.04 8.71 -25.36
C SER A 6 13.26 7.88 -26.38
N MET A 7 11.96 7.68 -26.15
CA MET A 7 11.09 6.98 -27.09
C MET A 7 9.92 7.87 -27.50
N THR A 8 9.73 8.04 -28.80
CA THR A 8 8.53 8.70 -29.32
C THR A 8 7.34 7.75 -29.16
N VAL A 9 6.38 8.15 -28.31
CA VAL A 9 5.20 7.34 -27.97
C VAL A 9 3.98 7.71 -28.80
N LEU A 10 4.00 8.88 -29.44
CA LEU A 10 3.00 9.33 -30.42
C LEU A 10 3.66 10.34 -31.36
N ARG A 11 3.40 10.22 -32.67
CA ARG A 11 3.72 11.25 -33.66
C ARG A 11 2.45 11.72 -34.35
N LEU A 12 2.25 13.04 -34.44
CA LEU A 12 1.18 13.67 -35.19
C LEU A 12 1.79 14.44 -36.36
N GLN A 13 1.22 14.28 -37.55
CA GLN A 13 1.61 15.07 -38.72
C GLN A 13 1.08 16.50 -38.62
N ALA A 14 1.66 17.43 -39.37
CA ALA A 14 1.31 18.85 -39.32
C ALA A 14 -0.19 19.13 -39.45
N GLU A 15 -0.87 18.42 -40.35
CA GLU A 15 -2.31 18.52 -40.55
C GLU A 15 -3.08 18.17 -39.27
N ASP A 16 -2.71 17.07 -38.60
CA ASP A 16 -3.29 16.65 -37.34
C ASP A 16 -3.01 17.63 -36.20
N VAL A 17 -1.81 18.23 -36.17
CA VAL A 17 -1.43 19.25 -35.19
C VAL A 17 -2.28 20.51 -35.37
N GLN A 18 -2.56 20.91 -36.60
CA GLN A 18 -3.44 22.05 -36.91
C GLN A 18 -4.89 21.80 -36.46
N THR A 19 -5.34 20.54 -36.41
CA THR A 19 -6.69 20.19 -35.89
C THR A 19 -6.81 20.25 -34.36
N LEU A 20 -5.70 20.39 -33.63
CA LEU A 20 -5.73 20.47 -32.16
C LEU A 20 -6.45 21.74 -31.72
N LYS A 21 -7.55 21.54 -30.98
CA LYS A 21 -8.35 22.61 -30.38
C LYS A 21 -7.61 23.19 -29.17
N ASP A 22 -7.87 24.46 -28.85
CA ASP A 22 -7.46 24.99 -27.56
C ASP A 22 -8.14 24.20 -26.42
N GLY A 23 -7.38 23.89 -25.38
CA GLY A 23 -7.77 23.01 -24.27
C GLY A 23 -7.39 21.54 -24.48
N ILE A 24 -8.21 20.64 -23.97
CA ILE A 24 -7.95 19.19 -23.91
C ILE A 24 -8.24 18.48 -25.24
N ASN A 25 -7.24 17.78 -25.76
CA ASN A 25 -7.33 16.89 -26.92
C ASN A 25 -6.94 15.46 -26.54
N PHE A 26 -7.76 14.48 -26.93
CA PHE A 26 -7.42 13.06 -26.78
C PHE A 26 -6.97 12.52 -28.14
N LYS A 27 -5.78 11.92 -28.20
CA LYS A 27 -5.21 11.34 -29.42
C LYS A 27 -4.77 9.91 -29.14
N LYS A 28 -5.09 8.99 -30.06
CA LYS A 28 -4.67 7.60 -29.97
C LYS A 28 -3.47 7.37 -30.89
N ASN A 29 -2.48 6.64 -30.42
CA ASN A 29 -1.45 6.10 -31.30
C ASN A 29 -2.08 4.94 -32.09
N PRO A 30 -2.09 4.98 -33.43
CA PRO A 30 -2.67 3.92 -34.26
C PRO A 30 -1.90 2.59 -34.19
N GLU A 31 -0.61 2.62 -33.83
CA GLU A 31 0.24 1.42 -33.78
C GLU A 31 -0.04 0.55 -32.55
N ASP A 32 -0.19 1.16 -31.37
CA ASP A 32 -0.36 0.44 -30.10
C ASP A 32 -1.72 0.66 -29.43
N GLY A 33 -2.57 1.51 -30.01
CA GLY A 33 -3.91 1.84 -29.51
C GLY A 33 -3.94 2.67 -28.23
N LYS A 34 -2.78 3.05 -27.67
CA LYS A 34 -2.73 3.83 -26.42
C LYS A 34 -3.22 5.25 -26.68
N CYS A 35 -3.91 5.80 -25.68
CA CYS A 35 -4.49 7.13 -25.73
C CYS A 35 -3.61 8.11 -24.94
N TYR A 36 -3.48 9.32 -25.45
CA TYR A 36 -2.68 10.41 -24.91
C TYR A 36 -3.56 11.64 -24.78
N ILE A 37 -3.25 12.48 -23.79
CA ILE A 37 -3.90 13.77 -23.58
C ILE A 37 -2.91 14.84 -23.97
N ILE A 38 -3.32 15.74 -24.86
CA ILE A 38 -2.56 16.92 -25.28
C ILE A 38 -3.36 18.14 -24.86
N TYR A 39 -2.78 18.93 -23.96
CA TYR A 39 -3.30 20.23 -23.56
C TYR A 39 -2.63 21.32 -24.38
N LYS A 40 -3.42 22.10 -25.12
CA LYS A 40 -2.97 23.23 -25.93
C LYS A 40 -3.49 24.52 -25.34
N ALA A 41 -2.61 25.47 -25.03
CA ALA A 41 -2.97 26.81 -24.62
C ALA A 41 -1.98 27.83 -25.18
N LYS A 42 -2.43 28.64 -26.15
CA LYS A 42 -1.55 29.55 -26.90
C LYS A 42 -0.37 28.76 -27.50
N ASP A 43 0.86 29.18 -27.23
CA ASP A 43 2.10 28.54 -27.69
C ASP A 43 2.61 27.43 -26.75
N LYS A 44 1.83 27.05 -25.72
CA LYS A 44 2.21 25.99 -24.79
C LYS A 44 1.47 24.69 -25.11
N LEU A 45 2.25 23.62 -25.32
CA LEU A 45 1.77 22.25 -25.38
C LEU A 45 2.26 21.50 -24.13
N ARG A 46 1.35 20.77 -23.49
CA ARG A 46 1.68 19.77 -22.48
C ARG A 46 1.04 18.46 -22.86
N ALA A 47 1.67 17.34 -22.51
CA ALA A 47 1.11 16.04 -22.85
C ALA A 47 1.35 15.01 -21.77
N CYS A 48 0.45 14.03 -21.67
CA CYS A 48 0.63 12.87 -20.81
C CYS A 48 -0.09 11.66 -21.40
N ARG A 49 0.24 10.46 -20.90
CA ARG A 49 -0.55 9.25 -21.19
C ARG A 49 -1.95 9.42 -20.60
N ASN A 50 -2.99 8.98 -21.32
CA ASN A 50 -4.36 8.94 -20.80
C ASN A 50 -4.54 7.75 -19.83
N GLN A 51 -3.81 7.78 -18.73
CA GLN A 51 -3.82 6.75 -17.71
C GLN A 51 -3.51 7.39 -16.36
N CYS A 52 -4.51 7.42 -15.49
CA CYS A 52 -4.40 7.99 -14.15
C CYS A 52 -3.28 7.31 -13.36
N LYS A 53 -2.37 8.10 -12.81
CA LYS A 53 -1.22 7.60 -12.06
C LYS A 53 -1.57 6.82 -10.79
N HIS A 54 -2.72 7.12 -10.17
CA HIS A 54 -3.25 6.41 -8.99
C HIS A 54 -3.53 4.91 -9.28
N GLN A 55 -4.68 4.58 -9.88
CA GLN A 55 -5.10 3.19 -10.11
C GLN A 55 -5.19 2.83 -11.60
N GLY A 56 -4.53 3.59 -12.49
CA GLY A 56 -4.48 3.30 -13.91
C GLY A 56 -5.81 3.44 -14.66
N GLY A 57 -6.77 4.18 -14.13
CA GLY A 57 -8.04 4.47 -14.83
C GLY A 57 -7.85 5.43 -16.00
N LEU A 58 -8.67 5.33 -17.05
CA LEU A 58 -8.64 6.32 -18.12
C LEU A 58 -9.26 7.63 -17.64
N PHE A 59 -8.76 8.75 -18.13
CA PHE A 59 -9.39 10.04 -17.97
C PHE A 59 -10.41 10.30 -19.08
N ILE A 60 -11.51 10.95 -18.68
CA ILE A 60 -12.55 11.48 -19.56
C ILE A 60 -12.70 12.97 -19.30
N LYS A 61 -13.28 13.73 -20.25
CA LYS A 61 -13.64 15.13 -19.98
C LYS A 61 -14.57 15.19 -18.78
N ASP A 62 -14.29 16.11 -17.87
CA ASP A 62 -15.20 16.34 -16.76
C ASP A 62 -16.35 17.26 -17.20
N ILE A 63 -17.59 16.90 -16.87
CA ILE A 63 -18.77 17.67 -17.28
C ILE A 63 -18.86 18.98 -16.49
N GLU A 64 -18.26 18.98 -15.29
CA GLU A 64 -18.15 20.14 -14.40
C GLU A 64 -16.92 21.01 -14.72
N ASP A 65 -16.17 20.69 -15.78
CA ASP A 65 -15.00 21.45 -16.20
C ASP A 65 -15.41 22.78 -16.85
N MET A 66 -15.39 23.85 -16.08
CA MET A 66 -15.74 25.19 -16.53
C MET A 66 -14.57 25.90 -17.24
N ASP A 67 -13.33 25.46 -17.04
CA ASP A 67 -12.12 26.13 -17.56
C ASP A 67 -11.43 25.38 -18.72
N GLY A 68 -11.89 24.17 -19.03
CA GLY A 68 -11.42 23.35 -20.15
C GLY A 68 -10.06 22.68 -19.88
N ARG A 69 -9.66 22.55 -18.62
CA ARG A 69 -8.34 22.05 -18.19
C ARG A 69 -8.44 20.81 -17.32
N THR A 70 -9.65 20.36 -16.99
CA THR A 70 -9.87 19.30 -16.00
C THR A 70 -10.40 18.03 -16.65
N VAL A 71 -9.72 16.92 -16.37
CA VAL A 71 -10.17 15.58 -16.76
C VAL A 71 -10.43 14.73 -15.52
N ARG A 72 -11.42 13.83 -15.59
CA ARG A 72 -11.86 12.99 -14.48
C ARG A 72 -11.52 11.53 -14.73
N CYS A 73 -10.89 10.88 -13.74
CA CYS A 73 -10.60 9.46 -13.78
C CYS A 73 -11.90 8.64 -13.73
N THR A 74 -12.00 7.65 -14.61
CA THR A 74 -13.16 6.74 -14.70
C THR A 74 -13.25 5.71 -13.57
N LYS A 75 -12.16 5.47 -12.82
CA LYS A 75 -12.15 4.47 -11.73
C LYS A 75 -12.59 5.02 -10.38
N HIS A 76 -12.05 6.18 -10.00
CA HIS A 76 -12.19 6.74 -8.64
C HIS A 76 -12.52 8.24 -8.66
N TYR A 77 -12.89 8.79 -9.82
CA TYR A 77 -13.41 10.16 -9.98
C TYR A 77 -12.45 11.29 -9.59
N TRP A 78 -11.18 10.99 -9.33
CA TRP A 78 -10.17 12.01 -9.11
C TRP A 78 -10.00 12.86 -10.36
N LYS A 79 -9.78 14.15 -10.13
CA LYS A 79 -9.71 15.16 -11.18
C LYS A 79 -8.25 15.56 -11.37
N LEU A 80 -7.80 15.62 -12.62
CA LEU A 80 -6.45 16.05 -13.02
C LEU A 80 -6.56 17.36 -13.81
N ASN A 81 -5.78 18.36 -13.41
CA ASN A 81 -5.58 19.57 -14.19
C ASN A 81 -4.46 19.30 -15.20
N VAL A 82 -4.79 19.16 -16.48
CA VAL A 82 -3.82 18.82 -17.53
C VAL A 82 -2.93 20.01 -17.93
N ALA A 83 -3.27 21.22 -17.49
CA ALA A 83 -2.44 22.41 -17.68
C ALA A 83 -1.31 22.50 -16.66
N THR A 84 -1.47 21.89 -15.47
CA THR A 84 -0.44 21.82 -14.41
C THR A 84 0.16 20.41 -14.23
N MET A 85 -0.54 19.37 -14.67
CA MET A 85 -0.31 17.95 -14.35
C MET A 85 -0.51 17.59 -12.88
N GLU A 86 -1.17 18.47 -12.12
CA GLU A 86 -1.50 18.27 -10.71
C GLU A 86 -2.93 17.75 -10.59
N TYR A 87 -3.15 16.84 -9.65
CA TYR A 87 -4.49 16.42 -9.30
C TYR A 87 -5.19 17.55 -8.54
N VAL A 88 -6.40 17.89 -8.97
CA VAL A 88 -7.27 18.90 -8.34
C VAL A 88 -7.99 18.31 -7.15
N ASN A 89 -8.35 17.04 -7.26
CA ASN A 89 -8.94 16.27 -6.17
C ASN A 89 -8.38 14.85 -6.25
N PRO A 90 -7.50 14.45 -5.34
CA PRO A 90 -7.00 15.23 -4.20
C PRO A 90 -5.92 16.27 -4.57
N PRO A 91 -5.97 17.50 -4.03
CA PRO A 91 -4.94 18.53 -4.23
C PRO A 91 -3.65 18.18 -3.47
N ASP A 92 -2.50 18.70 -3.92
CA ASP A 92 -1.19 18.50 -3.27
C ASP A 92 -0.79 17.02 -3.08
N SER A 93 -1.31 16.12 -3.93
CA SER A 93 -0.98 14.69 -3.90
C SER A 93 0.31 14.39 -4.66
N PHE A 94 0.22 13.76 -5.83
CA PHE A 94 1.34 13.55 -6.75
C PHE A 94 1.03 14.16 -8.12
N MET A 95 2.06 14.36 -8.94
CA MET A 95 1.89 14.85 -10.31
C MET A 95 1.77 13.68 -11.29
N GLN A 96 0.91 13.86 -12.29
CA GLN A 96 0.84 12.98 -13.45
C GLN A 96 2.15 13.05 -14.23
N ASP A 97 2.64 11.90 -14.71
CA ASP A 97 3.87 11.85 -15.49
C ASP A 97 3.68 12.59 -16.83
N GLU A 98 4.51 13.60 -17.06
CA GLU A 98 4.49 14.44 -18.26
C GLU A 98 5.37 13.85 -19.36
N LEU A 99 4.88 13.92 -20.59
CA LEU A 99 5.61 13.62 -21.81
C LEU A 99 6.18 14.91 -22.39
N GLU A 100 7.37 14.82 -22.95
CA GLU A 100 7.98 15.94 -23.66
C GLU A 100 7.30 16.10 -25.02
N ALA A 101 6.73 17.28 -25.27
CA ALA A 101 6.03 17.61 -26.51
C ALA A 101 6.98 18.38 -27.43
N VAL A 102 7.54 17.71 -28.44
CA VAL A 102 8.52 18.27 -29.37
C VAL A 102 7.83 18.64 -30.68
N LEU A 103 7.64 19.94 -30.91
CA LEU A 103 7.12 20.46 -32.18
C LEU A 103 8.29 20.71 -33.14
N SER A 104 8.20 20.15 -34.34
CA SER A 104 9.21 20.28 -35.38
C SER A 104 9.05 21.58 -36.15
N ASP A 105 10.11 22.40 -36.20
CA ASP A 105 10.14 23.65 -36.96
C ASP A 105 10.23 23.44 -38.48
N THR A 106 10.58 22.23 -38.94
CA THR A 106 10.81 21.95 -40.36
C THR A 106 9.56 21.45 -41.08
N ASP A 107 8.84 20.51 -40.47
CA ASP A 107 7.67 19.86 -41.06
C ASP A 107 6.38 20.13 -40.28
N GLY A 108 6.43 20.82 -39.12
CA GLY A 108 5.27 21.12 -38.29
C GLY A 108 4.69 19.91 -37.56
N SER A 109 5.37 18.76 -37.57
CA SER A 109 4.94 17.56 -36.85
C SER A 109 5.17 17.70 -35.34
N LEU A 110 4.35 17.00 -34.54
CA LEU A 110 4.47 16.95 -33.10
C LEU A 110 4.82 15.54 -32.66
N GLU A 111 5.90 15.39 -31.91
CA GLU A 111 6.26 14.14 -31.25
C GLU A 111 6.03 14.25 -29.74
N LEU A 112 5.39 13.24 -29.17
CA LEU A 112 5.34 13.04 -27.73
C LEU A 112 6.43 12.05 -27.37
N VAL A 113 7.39 12.50 -26.57
CA VAL A 113 8.57 11.76 -26.19
C VAL A 113 8.49 11.39 -24.71
N GLU A 114 8.69 10.11 -24.43
CA GLU A 114 8.83 9.61 -23.07
C GLU A 114 10.32 9.42 -22.77
N LEU A 115 10.77 10.02 -21.66
CA LEU A 115 12.13 9.81 -21.15
C LEU A 115 12.15 8.50 -20.37
N ASN A 116 12.94 7.54 -20.83
CA ASN A 116 13.12 6.26 -20.15
C ASN A 116 14.53 6.22 -19.50
N PRO A 117 14.67 6.66 -18.24
CA PRO A 117 15.91 6.43 -17.50
C PRO A 117 16.19 4.93 -17.42
N PRO A 118 17.46 4.52 -17.39
CA PRO A 118 17.81 3.11 -17.24
C PRO A 118 17.19 2.57 -15.95
N ASP A 119 16.65 1.36 -16.03
CA ASP A 119 16.06 0.71 -14.88
C ASP A 119 17.13 0.43 -13.82
N PRO A 120 16.90 0.77 -12.54
CA PRO A 120 17.95 0.76 -11.53
C PRO A 120 18.55 -0.64 -11.32
N TRP A 121 17.74 -1.70 -11.41
CA TRP A 121 18.19 -3.10 -11.27
C TRP A 121 19.07 -3.58 -12.43
N THR A 122 19.15 -2.84 -13.54
CA THR A 122 20.07 -3.14 -14.64
C THR A 122 21.48 -2.58 -14.42
N THR A 123 21.68 -1.85 -13.32
CA THR A 123 23.00 -1.37 -12.91
C THR A 123 23.83 -2.54 -12.39
N GLU A 124 25.03 -2.74 -12.94
CA GLU A 124 25.92 -3.85 -12.61
C GLU A 124 25.21 -5.21 -12.72
N PRO A 125 24.75 -5.61 -13.92
CA PRO A 125 23.99 -6.85 -14.10
C PRO A 125 24.85 -8.07 -13.75
N ARG A 126 24.26 -9.07 -13.11
CA ARG A 126 24.90 -10.37 -12.83
C ARG A 126 24.22 -11.44 -13.66
N GLU A 127 24.99 -12.25 -14.38
CA GLU A 127 24.45 -13.43 -15.06
C GLU A 127 24.04 -14.48 -14.02
N ALA A 128 22.91 -15.15 -14.30
CA ALA A 128 22.40 -16.21 -13.45
C ALA A 128 23.39 -17.40 -13.44
N GLN A 129 23.91 -17.73 -12.27
CA GLN A 129 24.79 -18.88 -12.07
C GLN A 129 23.97 -20.14 -11.78
N GLU A 130 24.57 -21.32 -11.92
CA GLU A 130 23.93 -22.56 -11.51
C GLU A 130 23.71 -22.57 -9.99
N LEU A 131 22.54 -23.07 -9.57
CA LEU A 131 22.17 -23.21 -8.16
C LEU A 131 22.15 -24.68 -7.75
N HIS A 132 22.52 -24.93 -6.50
CA HIS A 132 22.34 -26.24 -5.87
C HIS A 132 21.04 -26.27 -5.05
N ALA A 133 20.50 -27.48 -4.85
CA ALA A 133 19.33 -27.67 -3.98
C ALA A 133 19.62 -27.13 -2.57
N GLY A 134 18.65 -26.42 -2.01
CA GLY A 134 18.71 -25.79 -0.69
C GLY A 134 19.56 -24.52 -0.62
N GLU A 135 20.10 -24.06 -1.75
CA GLU A 135 20.93 -22.85 -1.82
C GLU A 135 20.09 -21.57 -1.72
N ILE A 136 18.97 -21.50 -2.45
CA ILE A 136 17.98 -20.43 -2.30
C ILE A 136 16.65 -21.05 -1.88
N THR A 137 16.16 -20.68 -0.70
CA THR A 137 14.86 -21.14 -0.22
C THR A 137 14.02 -20.00 0.33
N LEU A 138 12.73 -19.99 0.01
CA LEU A 138 11.73 -19.11 0.60
C LEU A 138 10.90 -19.90 1.60
N THR A 139 10.87 -19.50 2.86
CA THR A 139 10.05 -20.11 3.91
C THR A 139 8.97 -19.14 4.36
N TYR A 140 7.71 -19.51 4.16
CA TYR A 140 6.60 -18.67 4.58
C TYR A 140 6.36 -18.81 6.09
N ILE A 141 6.22 -17.68 6.77
CA ILE A 141 6.02 -17.64 8.22
C ILE A 141 4.55 -17.33 8.52
N THR A 142 4.08 -16.13 8.17
CA THR A 142 2.69 -15.69 8.31
C THR A 142 2.51 -14.32 7.65
N HIS A 143 1.32 -13.98 7.16
CA HIS A 143 1.07 -12.68 6.50
C HIS A 143 2.22 -12.29 5.53
N ALA A 144 2.74 -11.06 5.62
CA ALA A 144 3.88 -10.59 4.84
C ALA A 144 5.26 -11.03 5.41
N CYS A 145 5.28 -11.91 6.42
CA CYS A 145 6.49 -12.46 7.00
C CYS A 145 6.99 -13.68 6.21
N MET A 146 8.14 -13.52 5.56
CA MET A 146 8.79 -14.55 4.74
C MET A 146 10.30 -14.53 4.98
N GLU A 147 10.90 -15.70 5.13
CA GLU A 147 12.35 -15.88 5.24
C GLU A 147 12.92 -16.23 3.86
N LEU A 148 13.86 -15.42 3.36
CA LEU A 148 14.74 -15.75 2.25
C LEU A 148 16.06 -16.27 2.79
N LYS A 149 16.37 -17.54 2.56
CA LYS A 149 17.72 -18.07 2.68
C LYS A 149 18.39 -18.03 1.31
N ALA A 150 19.58 -17.44 1.23
CA ALA A 150 20.40 -17.43 0.03
C ALA A 150 21.86 -17.73 0.41
N GLY A 151 22.38 -18.89 -0.01
CA GLY A 151 23.65 -19.42 0.45
C GLY A 151 23.66 -19.66 1.96
N ASN A 152 24.55 -18.98 2.67
CA ASN A 152 24.64 -19.00 4.13
C ASN A 152 23.91 -17.81 4.81
N LYS A 153 23.29 -16.92 4.03
CA LYS A 153 22.58 -15.74 4.53
C LYS A 153 21.08 -15.97 4.65
N LYS A 154 20.48 -15.36 5.67
CA LYS A 154 19.04 -15.34 5.91
C LYS A 154 18.53 -13.92 6.04
N MET A 155 17.55 -13.57 5.23
CA MET A 155 16.86 -12.28 5.25
C MET A 155 15.40 -12.50 5.61
N MET A 156 14.86 -11.69 6.54
CA MET A 156 13.44 -11.70 6.89
C MET A 156 12.73 -10.49 6.30
N PHE A 157 11.52 -10.67 5.79
CA PHE A 157 10.64 -9.58 5.35
C PHE A 157 9.53 -9.37 6.38
N ASP A 158 9.19 -8.13 6.72
CA ASP A 158 7.97 -7.69 7.43
C ASP A 158 7.49 -8.62 8.58
N PRO A 159 8.25 -8.73 9.69
CA PRO A 159 7.97 -9.71 10.73
C PRO A 159 6.79 -9.31 11.64
N TRP A 160 5.59 -9.82 11.34
CA TRP A 160 4.44 -9.81 12.23
C TRP A 160 4.14 -11.22 12.76
N LEU A 161 4.63 -11.54 13.96
CA LEU A 161 4.52 -12.88 14.56
C LEU A 161 3.52 -12.95 15.72
N THR A 162 3.14 -11.81 16.29
CA THR A 162 2.25 -11.76 17.44
C THR A 162 1.54 -10.42 17.55
N GLY A 163 0.47 -10.42 18.33
CA GLY A 163 -0.36 -9.26 18.58
C GLY A 163 -1.21 -8.83 17.39
N PRO A 164 -2.07 -7.84 17.60
CA PRO A 164 -2.88 -7.25 16.56
C PRO A 164 -2.08 -6.23 15.73
N ALA A 165 -2.67 -5.85 14.60
CA ALA A 165 -2.33 -4.67 13.84
C ALA A 165 -3.52 -3.69 13.84
N PHE A 166 -3.22 -2.40 13.67
CA PHE A 166 -4.16 -1.27 13.68
C PHE A 166 -5.01 -1.27 14.95
N ALA A 167 -4.33 -1.05 16.07
CA ALA A 167 -4.77 -1.25 17.45
C ALA A 167 -5.32 -2.66 17.73
N ARG A 168 -6.54 -2.95 17.30
CA ARG A 168 -7.28 -4.20 17.56
C ARG A 168 -8.11 -4.68 16.37
N GLY A 169 -7.95 -4.04 15.22
CA GLY A 169 -8.79 -4.34 14.05
C GLY A 169 -8.35 -5.59 13.30
N TRP A 170 -7.04 -5.83 13.23
CA TRP A 170 -6.46 -6.90 12.43
C TRP A 170 -5.75 -7.91 13.33
N TRP A 171 -6.03 -9.18 13.10
CA TRP A 171 -5.43 -10.29 13.82
C TRP A 171 -4.87 -11.30 12.83
N LEU A 172 -3.74 -11.92 13.19
CA LEU A 172 -3.13 -12.96 12.36
C LEU A 172 -4.14 -14.08 12.06
N LEU A 173 -4.33 -14.37 10.78
CA LEU A 173 -5.15 -15.51 10.33
C LEU A 173 -4.39 -16.82 10.50
N HIS A 174 -3.10 -16.80 10.18
CA HIS A 174 -2.21 -17.95 10.25
C HIS A 174 -1.49 -18.03 11.59
N GLU A 175 -1.37 -19.24 12.11
CA GLU A 175 -0.52 -19.53 13.26
C GLU A 175 0.93 -19.56 12.76
N PRO A 176 1.82 -18.67 13.25
CA PRO A 176 3.22 -18.73 12.87
C PRO A 176 3.86 -20.06 13.30
N PRO A 177 4.84 -20.59 12.55
CA PRO A 177 5.64 -21.72 12.99
C PRO A 177 6.19 -21.52 14.41
N SER A 178 6.27 -22.59 15.20
CA SER A 178 6.72 -22.51 16.60
C SER A 178 8.16 -22.00 16.76
N ASP A 179 8.99 -22.17 15.73
CA ASP A 179 10.36 -21.68 15.65
C ASP A 179 10.49 -20.28 15.01
N ALA A 180 9.38 -19.61 14.65
CA ALA A 180 9.40 -18.35 13.90
C ALA A 180 10.20 -17.23 14.57
N MET A 181 10.06 -17.07 15.90
CA MET A 181 10.83 -16.08 16.65
C MET A 181 12.32 -16.43 16.70
N ASP A 182 12.67 -17.72 16.77
CA ASP A 182 14.06 -18.16 16.77
C ASP A 182 14.69 -18.00 15.38
N ARG A 183 13.93 -18.25 14.30
CA ARG A 183 14.33 -17.91 12.92
C ARG A 183 14.58 -16.43 12.75
N LEU A 184 13.64 -15.59 13.19
CA LEU A 184 13.79 -14.14 13.18
C LEU A 184 15.06 -13.70 13.94
N CYS A 185 15.31 -14.27 15.11
CA CYS A 185 16.52 -14.01 15.88
C CYS A 185 17.79 -14.56 15.24
N GLN A 186 17.72 -15.50 14.30
CA GLN A 186 18.88 -16.06 13.58
C GLN A 186 19.13 -15.40 12.23
N ALA A 187 18.21 -14.57 11.74
CA ALA A 187 18.39 -13.86 10.48
C ALA A 187 19.65 -12.98 10.50
N ASP A 188 20.30 -12.82 9.34
CA ASP A 188 21.43 -11.91 9.16
C ASP A 188 20.97 -10.46 8.99
N LEU A 189 19.77 -10.27 8.43
CA LEU A 189 19.16 -8.97 8.23
C LEU A 189 17.63 -9.05 8.12
N ILE A 190 16.97 -7.93 8.39
CA ILE A 190 15.53 -7.76 8.24
C ILE A 190 15.28 -6.61 7.26
N TYR A 191 14.30 -6.76 6.38
CA TYR A 191 13.70 -5.65 5.65
C TYR A 191 12.30 -5.38 6.18
N ILE A 192 12.00 -4.11 6.44
CA ILE A 192 10.67 -3.63 6.80
C ILE A 192 10.21 -2.66 5.71
N SER A 193 9.11 -3.00 5.04
CA SER A 193 8.63 -2.30 3.87
C SER A 193 8.07 -0.91 4.18
N HIS A 194 7.28 -0.78 5.24
CA HIS A 194 6.66 0.48 5.63
C HIS A 194 6.17 0.46 7.08
N MET A 195 5.56 1.57 7.53
CA MET A 195 5.29 1.85 8.94
C MET A 195 4.03 1.18 9.52
N HIS A 196 3.19 0.54 8.70
CA HIS A 196 1.96 -0.08 9.17
C HIS A 196 2.24 -1.30 10.06
N SER A 197 1.42 -1.48 11.09
CA SER A 197 1.68 -2.43 12.20
C SER A 197 1.62 -3.92 11.84
N ASP A 198 1.04 -4.27 10.70
CA ASP A 198 1.04 -5.62 10.12
C ASP A 198 2.35 -5.95 9.36
N HIS A 199 3.20 -4.94 9.15
CA HIS A 199 4.56 -5.08 8.61
C HIS A 199 5.63 -4.70 9.65
N LEU A 200 5.39 -3.60 10.39
CA LEU A 200 6.16 -3.08 11.51
C LEU A 200 5.49 -3.45 12.84
N SER A 201 5.50 -4.72 13.20
CA SER A 201 4.84 -5.21 14.42
C SER A 201 5.65 -4.89 15.68
N TYR A 202 5.28 -3.84 16.41
CA TYR A 202 5.89 -3.52 17.72
C TYR A 202 5.80 -4.66 18.76
N PRO A 203 4.70 -5.44 18.87
CA PRO A 203 4.68 -6.63 19.72
C PRO A 203 5.79 -7.64 19.37
N THR A 204 6.03 -7.88 18.08
CA THR A 204 7.10 -8.76 17.59
C THR A 204 8.47 -8.15 17.88
N LEU A 205 8.67 -6.87 17.55
CA LEU A 205 9.93 -6.17 17.77
C LEU A 205 10.32 -6.04 19.25
N ARG A 206 9.34 -5.94 20.16
CA ARG A 206 9.58 -5.96 21.61
C ARG A 206 10.15 -7.29 22.09
N GLN A 207 9.78 -8.40 21.47
CA GLN A 207 10.38 -9.70 21.75
C GLN A 207 11.76 -9.85 21.11
N LEU A 208 11.90 -9.40 19.85
CA LEU A 208 13.17 -9.43 19.12
C LEU A 208 14.25 -8.60 19.83
N SER A 209 13.95 -7.34 20.20
CA SER A 209 14.90 -6.43 20.86
C SER A 209 15.43 -6.96 22.20
N LYS A 210 14.69 -7.83 22.89
CA LYS A 210 15.18 -8.49 24.11
C LYS A 210 16.19 -9.60 23.82
N LYS A 211 16.12 -10.22 22.64
CA LYS A 211 16.97 -11.35 22.24
C LYS A 211 18.15 -10.93 21.36
N ARG A 212 17.93 -10.01 20.41
CA ARG A 212 18.90 -9.57 19.40
C ARG A 212 18.66 -8.11 18.97
N PRO A 213 18.96 -7.12 19.84
CA PRO A 213 18.75 -5.70 19.55
C PRO A 213 19.69 -5.12 18.47
N ASP A 214 20.73 -5.86 18.09
CA ASP A 214 21.80 -5.48 17.16
C ASP A 214 21.60 -6.01 15.73
N ILE A 215 20.52 -6.77 15.49
CA ILE A 215 20.21 -7.30 14.16
C ILE A 215 20.09 -6.14 13.13
N PRO A 216 20.79 -6.21 11.98
CA PRO A 216 20.64 -5.21 10.93
C PRO A 216 19.22 -5.17 10.37
N ILE A 217 18.58 -4.01 10.47
CA ILE A 217 17.26 -3.76 9.86
C ILE A 217 17.44 -2.72 8.75
N TYR A 218 16.88 -2.98 7.57
CA TYR A 218 16.93 -2.09 6.43
C TYR A 218 15.53 -1.57 6.07
N VAL A 219 15.45 -0.27 5.84
CA VAL A 219 14.23 0.44 5.45
C VAL A 219 14.53 1.44 4.34
N GLY A 220 13.52 1.76 3.52
CA GLY A 220 13.66 2.80 2.50
C GLY A 220 13.72 4.21 3.09
N ASN A 221 14.38 5.12 2.38
CA ASN A 221 14.44 6.54 2.73
C ASN A 221 13.15 7.28 2.33
N THR A 222 12.06 6.97 3.01
CA THR A 222 10.74 7.58 2.84
C THR A 222 10.62 8.91 3.57
N SER A 223 9.78 9.83 3.09
CA SER A 223 9.57 11.13 3.76
C SER A 223 8.76 11.01 5.06
N ARG A 224 7.95 9.97 5.23
CA ARG A 224 7.46 9.51 6.53
C ARG A 224 8.33 8.34 6.98
N PRO A 225 9.23 8.54 7.96
CA PRO A 225 10.11 7.47 8.43
C PRO A 225 9.34 6.23 8.87
N VAL A 226 9.82 5.05 8.46
CA VAL A 226 9.23 3.75 8.84
C VAL A 226 9.10 3.63 10.36
N PHE A 227 10.17 3.95 11.09
CA PHE A 227 10.24 3.89 12.56
C PHE A 227 9.70 5.15 13.25
N TRP A 228 8.53 5.63 12.85
CA TRP A 228 7.92 6.86 13.37
C TRP A 228 7.70 6.85 14.90
N TYR A 229 7.39 5.67 15.48
CA TYR A 229 7.05 5.51 16.91
C TYR A 229 8.11 4.78 17.73
N LEU A 230 9.31 4.55 17.19
CA LEU A 230 10.30 3.69 17.83
C LEU A 230 10.63 4.14 19.26
N GLU A 231 10.93 5.42 19.47
CA GLU A 231 11.26 5.98 20.78
C GLU A 231 10.14 5.77 21.81
N LYS A 232 8.87 5.99 21.41
CA LYS A 232 7.71 5.85 22.30
C LYS A 232 7.30 4.41 22.56
N SER A 233 7.66 3.49 21.66
CA SER A 233 7.24 2.09 21.72
C SER A 233 7.89 1.28 22.86
N GLY A 234 9.00 1.78 23.42
CA GLY A 234 9.85 1.07 24.37
C GLY A 234 10.67 -0.07 23.75
N VAL A 235 10.69 -0.18 22.41
CA VAL A 235 11.53 -1.14 21.68
C VAL A 235 12.93 -0.54 21.51
N ASN A 236 13.96 -1.31 21.88
CA ASN A 236 15.36 -0.90 21.75
C ASN A 236 16.04 -1.63 20.58
N LEU A 237 16.20 -0.94 19.45
CA LEU A 237 16.93 -1.42 18.27
C LEU A 237 18.16 -0.54 18.05
N THR A 238 19.31 -1.17 17.80
CA THR A 238 20.60 -0.47 17.76
C THR A 238 21.22 -0.41 16.36
N ASN A 239 20.59 -1.05 15.36
CA ASN A 239 21.15 -1.21 14.03
C ASN A 239 20.07 -1.07 12.93
N VAL A 240 19.48 0.13 12.82
CA VAL A 240 18.53 0.49 11.76
C VAL A 240 19.25 1.27 10.66
N ASN A 241 19.15 0.78 9.43
CA ASN A 241 19.82 1.30 8.25
C ASN A 241 18.77 1.83 7.26
N VAL A 242 18.79 3.15 7.04
CA VAL A 242 17.93 3.81 6.04
C VAL A 242 18.71 3.92 4.73
N VAL A 243 18.19 3.32 3.65
CA VAL A 243 18.90 3.25 2.36
C VAL A 243 18.15 3.99 1.25
N PRO A 244 18.87 4.58 0.28
CA PRO A 244 18.24 5.28 -0.84
C PRO A 244 17.53 4.32 -1.79
N PHE A 245 16.50 4.82 -2.48
CA PHE A 245 15.78 4.05 -3.50
C PHE A 245 16.63 3.81 -4.74
N GLY A 246 16.48 2.63 -5.34
CA GLY A 246 17.11 2.31 -6.62
C GLY A 246 18.62 2.04 -6.54
N VAL A 247 19.17 1.79 -5.34
CA VAL A 247 20.60 1.53 -5.12
C VAL A 247 20.81 0.15 -4.53
N TRP A 248 21.70 -0.63 -5.15
CA TRP A 248 22.10 -1.95 -4.64
C TRP A 248 22.82 -1.86 -3.30
N GLN A 249 22.33 -2.64 -2.34
CA GLN A 249 22.94 -2.90 -1.04
C GLN A 249 23.55 -4.31 -1.09
N ASN A 250 24.87 -4.42 -1.08
CA ASN A 250 25.56 -5.71 -1.09
C ASN A 250 25.60 -6.30 0.33
N VAL A 251 25.09 -7.53 0.49
CA VAL A 251 25.15 -8.29 1.75
C VAL A 251 26.43 -9.13 1.80
N ASP A 252 26.78 -9.76 0.69
CA ASP A 252 28.06 -10.44 0.44
C ASP A 252 28.38 -10.48 -1.06
N ASP A 253 29.34 -11.31 -1.47
CA ASP A 253 29.78 -11.46 -2.87
C ASP A 253 28.67 -11.94 -3.82
N HIS A 254 27.58 -12.51 -3.30
CA HIS A 254 26.52 -13.15 -4.07
C HIS A 254 25.15 -12.51 -3.84
N LEU A 255 24.80 -12.20 -2.60
CA LEU A 255 23.53 -11.61 -2.19
C LEU A 255 23.60 -10.09 -2.17
N ARG A 256 22.67 -9.44 -2.87
CA ARG A 256 22.40 -8.01 -2.77
C ARG A 256 20.89 -7.74 -2.82
N PHE A 257 20.46 -6.58 -2.35
CA PHE A 257 19.07 -6.16 -2.47
C PHE A 257 18.95 -4.68 -2.83
N MET A 258 17.79 -4.27 -3.31
CA MET A 258 17.46 -2.90 -3.67
C MET A 258 16.05 -2.58 -3.18
N ILE A 259 15.91 -1.46 -2.48
CA ILE A 259 14.60 -0.92 -2.10
C ILE A 259 14.16 0.05 -3.18
N LEU A 260 12.89 -0.01 -3.56
CA LEU A 260 12.24 0.85 -4.53
C LEU A 260 11.03 1.53 -3.89
N MET A 261 10.72 2.74 -4.33
CA MET A 261 9.58 3.52 -3.87
C MET A 261 8.26 3.01 -4.46
N ASP A 262 7.14 3.25 -3.79
CA ASP A 262 5.84 3.24 -4.46
C ASP A 262 5.61 4.51 -5.29
N GLY A 263 4.95 4.38 -6.44
CA GLY A 263 4.64 5.51 -7.32
C GLY A 263 3.41 6.33 -6.90
N VAL A 264 2.59 5.79 -5.99
CA VAL A 264 1.38 6.44 -5.46
C VAL A 264 1.60 6.95 -4.05
N HIS A 265 2.21 6.13 -3.19
CA HIS A 265 2.55 6.46 -1.79
C HIS A 265 4.07 6.51 -1.56
N PRO A 266 4.83 7.34 -2.31
CA PRO A 266 6.29 7.42 -2.19
C PRO A 266 6.77 7.88 -0.81
N GLU A 267 5.89 8.51 -0.04
CA GLU A 267 6.13 8.94 1.32
C GLU A 267 6.16 7.80 2.35
N MET A 268 5.68 6.60 1.99
CA MET A 268 5.44 5.52 2.95
C MET A 268 5.81 4.13 2.42
N ASP A 269 5.26 3.74 1.27
CA ASP A 269 5.31 2.35 0.80
C ASP A 269 6.59 2.08 0.00
N THR A 270 7.18 0.91 0.24
CA THR A 270 8.37 0.47 -0.48
C THR A 270 8.29 -1.01 -0.88
N CYS A 271 8.93 -1.34 -1.98
CA CYS A 271 9.10 -2.71 -2.45
C CYS A 271 10.58 -3.07 -2.57
N LEU A 272 10.88 -4.36 -2.70
CA LEU A 272 12.25 -4.86 -2.68
C LEU A 272 12.53 -5.83 -3.83
N ILE A 273 13.72 -5.69 -4.41
CA ILE A 273 14.34 -6.71 -5.24
C ILE A 273 15.49 -7.32 -4.44
N ALA A 274 15.48 -8.63 -4.23
CA ALA A 274 16.65 -9.38 -3.79
C ALA A 274 17.26 -10.11 -4.99
N GLU A 275 18.58 -10.07 -5.11
CA GLU A 275 19.32 -10.79 -6.14
C GLU A 275 20.42 -11.65 -5.50
N TYR A 276 20.45 -12.94 -5.84
CA TYR A 276 21.52 -13.86 -5.44
C TYR A 276 22.06 -14.60 -6.65
N LYS A 277 23.37 -14.46 -6.93
CA LYS A 277 24.04 -15.07 -8.09
C LYS A 277 23.29 -14.86 -9.42
N GLY A 278 22.72 -13.66 -9.62
CA GLY A 278 21.95 -13.30 -10.82
C GLY A 278 20.49 -13.79 -10.86
N HIS A 279 20.01 -14.51 -9.83
CA HIS A 279 18.59 -14.86 -9.68
C HIS A 279 17.86 -13.77 -8.90
N MET A 280 16.70 -13.32 -9.40
CA MET A 280 15.97 -12.17 -8.88
C MET A 280 14.63 -12.57 -8.24
N ILE A 281 14.39 -12.04 -7.04
CA ILE A 281 13.14 -12.15 -6.28
C ILE A 281 12.58 -10.75 -6.10
N LEU A 282 11.37 -10.52 -6.62
CA LEU A 282 10.65 -9.25 -6.50
C LEU A 282 9.55 -9.39 -5.43
N ASN A 283 9.66 -8.60 -4.37
CA ASN A 283 8.63 -8.44 -3.35
C ASN A 283 7.95 -7.07 -3.51
N THR A 284 6.74 -7.03 -4.05
CA THR A 284 5.99 -5.77 -4.18
C THR A 284 5.17 -5.40 -2.95
N VAL A 285 4.95 -6.35 -2.04
CA VAL A 285 4.07 -6.26 -0.88
C VAL A 285 2.81 -5.43 -1.19
N ASP A 286 2.61 -4.31 -0.50
CA ASP A 286 1.42 -3.46 -0.52
C ASP A 286 1.53 -2.24 -1.45
N CYS A 287 2.64 -2.10 -2.21
CA CYS A 287 2.79 -0.99 -3.14
C CYS A 287 1.63 -0.95 -4.15
N THR A 288 0.97 0.21 -4.24
CA THR A 288 -0.14 0.40 -5.18
C THR A 288 0.34 0.44 -6.63
N ARG A 289 1.51 1.06 -6.86
CA ARG A 289 2.18 1.16 -8.16
C ARG A 289 3.71 1.13 -7.97
N PRO A 290 4.27 -0.05 -7.60
CA PRO A 290 5.68 -0.19 -7.25
C PRO A 290 6.61 0.36 -8.34
N ASN A 291 7.53 1.23 -7.95
CA ASN A 291 8.47 1.94 -8.83
C ASN A 291 7.81 2.58 -10.06
N ASN A 292 6.68 3.27 -9.85
CA ASN A 292 5.86 3.88 -10.92
C ASN A 292 5.35 2.87 -11.98
N GLY A 293 5.33 1.58 -11.66
CA GLY A 293 4.94 0.50 -12.56
C GLY A 293 6.06 0.00 -13.47
N ARG A 294 7.31 0.44 -13.26
CA ARG A 294 8.48 -0.13 -13.93
C ARG A 294 9.13 -1.17 -13.02
N LEU A 295 9.06 -2.43 -13.43
CA LEU A 295 9.57 -3.56 -12.66
C LEU A 295 10.33 -4.52 -13.58
N PRO A 296 11.26 -5.32 -13.02
CA PRO A 296 11.98 -6.32 -13.81
C PRO A 296 11.02 -7.36 -14.39
N HIS A 297 11.19 -7.65 -15.68
CA HIS A 297 10.50 -8.75 -16.36
C HIS A 297 11.25 -10.07 -16.12
N GLY A 298 10.52 -11.18 -16.08
CA GLY A 298 11.11 -12.52 -16.07
C GLY A 298 11.82 -12.91 -14.77
N VAL A 299 11.52 -12.24 -13.65
CA VAL A 299 12.08 -12.58 -12.33
C VAL A 299 11.76 -14.03 -11.95
N ASP A 300 12.62 -14.63 -11.13
CA ASP A 300 12.46 -16.01 -10.70
C ASP A 300 11.27 -16.17 -9.76
N VAL A 301 11.10 -15.23 -8.83
CA VAL A 301 9.94 -15.19 -7.92
C VAL A 301 9.38 -13.78 -7.85
N MET A 302 8.06 -13.66 -7.95
CA MET A 302 7.32 -12.45 -7.63
C MET A 302 6.37 -12.72 -6.46
N MET A 303 6.40 -11.85 -5.45
CA MET A 303 5.53 -11.90 -4.27
C MET A 303 4.74 -10.60 -4.14
N SER A 304 3.44 -10.68 -3.85
CA SER A 304 2.60 -9.51 -3.63
C SER A 304 1.44 -9.76 -2.66
N ASP A 305 0.78 -8.68 -2.25
CA ASP A 305 -0.56 -8.73 -1.67
C ASP A 305 -1.62 -9.23 -2.66
N PHE A 306 -2.77 -9.67 -2.13
CA PHE A 306 -3.90 -10.16 -2.94
C PHE A 306 -5.30 -9.84 -2.38
N ALA A 307 -5.46 -9.74 -1.07
CA ALA A 307 -6.76 -9.91 -0.40
C ALA A 307 -7.71 -8.71 -0.56
N GLY A 308 -7.18 -7.49 -0.55
CA GLY A 308 -7.98 -6.26 -0.44
C GLY A 308 -8.77 -6.17 0.88
N GLY A 309 -9.61 -5.14 1.01
CA GLY A 309 -10.44 -4.96 2.21
C GLY A 309 -9.68 -4.44 3.44
N ALA A 310 -8.47 -3.95 3.21
CA ALA A 310 -7.54 -3.43 4.20
C ALA A 310 -7.89 -2.03 4.75
N SER A 311 -9.14 -1.57 4.68
CA SER A 311 -9.50 -0.28 5.27
C SER A 311 -10.96 -0.25 5.67
N GLY A 312 -11.33 0.73 6.50
CA GLY A 312 -12.71 0.94 6.91
C GLY A 312 -13.67 1.20 5.75
N PHE A 313 -13.20 1.68 4.59
CA PHE A 313 -14.11 2.01 3.49
C PHE A 313 -14.56 0.79 2.68
N PRO A 314 -15.86 0.67 2.35
CA PRO A 314 -16.97 1.53 2.76
C PRO A 314 -17.71 1.04 4.01
N MET A 315 -17.23 -0.01 4.66
CA MET A 315 -17.97 -0.73 5.70
C MET A 315 -18.20 0.09 6.96
N THR A 316 -17.27 0.97 7.32
CA THR A 316 -17.41 1.90 8.45
C THR A 316 -18.29 3.11 8.13
N PHE A 317 -18.67 3.31 6.87
CA PHE A 317 -19.46 4.46 6.44
C PHE A 317 -20.97 4.19 6.54
N HIS A 318 -21.75 5.23 6.86
CA HIS A 318 -23.21 5.19 6.92
C HIS A 318 -23.85 6.48 6.40
N GLY A 319 -25.16 6.43 6.13
CA GLY A 319 -25.92 7.53 5.55
C GLY A 319 -25.76 7.65 4.03
N GLY A 320 -26.57 8.49 3.40
CA GLY A 320 -26.51 8.75 1.95
C GLY A 320 -26.53 7.47 1.11
N LYS A 321 -25.50 7.28 0.27
CA LYS A 321 -25.38 6.12 -0.64
C LYS A 321 -24.91 4.83 0.05
N TYR A 322 -24.44 4.88 1.29
CA TYR A 322 -23.81 3.74 1.99
C TYR A 322 -24.84 2.74 2.55
N THR A 323 -25.79 2.31 1.71
CA THR A 323 -26.70 1.21 2.04
C THR A 323 -25.94 -0.12 2.01
N GLU A 324 -26.46 -1.14 2.70
CA GLU A 324 -25.84 -2.48 2.70
C GLU A 324 -25.77 -3.09 1.29
N SER A 325 -26.78 -2.85 0.45
CA SER A 325 -26.77 -3.28 -0.96
C SER A 325 -25.65 -2.58 -1.75
N TRP A 326 -25.49 -1.26 -1.59
CA TRP A 326 -24.45 -0.52 -2.28
C TRP A 326 -23.05 -0.96 -1.82
N LYS A 327 -22.85 -1.17 -0.52
CA LYS A 327 -21.59 -1.67 0.03
C LYS A 327 -21.24 -3.05 -0.54
N ALA A 328 -22.19 -3.97 -0.58
CA ALA A 328 -21.98 -5.30 -1.14
C ALA A 328 -21.59 -5.25 -2.63
N ASP A 329 -22.30 -4.45 -3.42
CA ASP A 329 -21.99 -4.25 -4.85
C ASP A 329 -20.63 -3.58 -5.06
N PHE A 330 -20.32 -2.57 -4.24
CA PHE A 330 -19.04 -1.88 -4.26
C PHE A 330 -17.89 -2.84 -3.96
N ILE A 331 -17.96 -3.59 -2.86
CA ILE A 331 -16.93 -4.57 -2.48
C ILE A 331 -16.74 -5.60 -3.58
N LYS A 332 -17.83 -6.18 -4.11
CA LYS A 332 -17.76 -7.15 -5.20
C LYS A 332 -17.01 -6.60 -6.42
N ASN A 333 -17.31 -5.35 -6.80
CA ASN A 333 -16.66 -4.69 -7.93
C ASN A 333 -15.17 -4.39 -7.65
N GLU A 334 -14.83 -3.88 -6.47
CA GLU A 334 -13.44 -3.59 -6.09
C GLU A 334 -12.59 -4.86 -5.99
N ARG A 335 -13.13 -5.95 -5.43
CA ARG A 335 -12.44 -7.25 -5.39
C ARG A 335 -12.14 -7.80 -6.78
N LYS A 336 -13.10 -7.70 -7.69
CA LYS A 336 -12.91 -8.06 -9.10
C LYS A 336 -11.86 -7.17 -9.78
N LYS A 337 -11.85 -5.86 -9.52
CA LYS A 337 -10.84 -4.93 -10.06
C LYS A 337 -9.44 -5.28 -9.57
N LEU A 338 -9.28 -5.52 -8.27
CA LEU A 338 -8.00 -5.90 -7.67
C LEU A 338 -7.47 -7.22 -8.24
N LEU A 339 -8.32 -8.25 -8.29
CA LEU A 339 -7.95 -9.55 -8.85
C LEU A 339 -7.51 -9.42 -10.31
N ASN A 340 -8.27 -8.69 -11.13
CA ASN A 340 -7.89 -8.43 -12.52
C ASN A 340 -6.57 -7.65 -12.62
N TYR A 341 -6.36 -6.63 -11.78
CA TYR A 341 -5.13 -5.85 -11.76
C TYR A 341 -3.91 -6.73 -11.45
N LYS A 342 -3.98 -7.55 -10.40
CA LYS A 342 -2.89 -8.47 -10.03
C LYS A 342 -2.61 -9.49 -11.13
N THR A 343 -3.65 -10.08 -11.73
CA THR A 343 -3.48 -10.97 -12.89
C THR A 343 -2.81 -10.28 -14.08
N GLN A 344 -3.19 -9.03 -14.39
CA GLN A 344 -2.53 -8.28 -15.48
C GLN A 344 -1.07 -7.94 -15.14
N LEU A 345 -0.76 -7.63 -13.88
CA LEU A 345 0.60 -7.33 -13.46
C LEU A 345 1.51 -8.56 -13.61
N VAL A 346 1.05 -9.73 -13.16
CA VAL A 346 1.78 -11.00 -13.37
C VAL A 346 1.92 -11.30 -14.86
N LYS A 347 0.86 -11.06 -15.64
CA LYS A 347 0.91 -11.21 -17.10
C LYS A 347 1.91 -10.29 -17.77
N SER A 348 2.04 -9.04 -17.32
CA SER A 348 3.04 -8.14 -17.92
C SER A 348 4.45 -8.54 -17.54
N LEU A 349 4.69 -8.93 -16.29
CA LEU A 349 6.04 -9.19 -15.78
C LEU A 349 6.54 -10.61 -16.10
N GLN A 350 5.64 -11.57 -16.37
CA GLN A 350 5.98 -12.95 -16.69
C GLN A 350 6.96 -13.59 -15.69
N PRO A 351 6.72 -13.52 -14.36
CA PRO A 351 7.60 -14.18 -13.40
C PRO A 351 7.53 -15.70 -13.59
N LYS A 352 8.61 -16.41 -13.26
CA LYS A 352 8.63 -17.88 -13.30
C LYS A 352 7.74 -18.46 -12.21
N ILE A 353 7.77 -17.87 -11.02
CA ILE A 353 6.96 -18.25 -9.87
C ILE A 353 6.23 -17.01 -9.32
N TYR A 354 4.95 -17.15 -9.03
CA TYR A 354 4.16 -16.14 -8.34
C TYR A 354 3.62 -16.65 -7.00
N CYS A 355 3.76 -15.84 -5.96
CA CYS A 355 3.36 -16.16 -4.59
C CYS A 355 2.50 -15.02 -3.99
N PRO A 356 1.17 -15.17 -3.90
CA PRO A 356 0.35 -14.26 -3.12
C PRO A 356 0.59 -14.53 -1.62
N PHE A 357 1.27 -13.62 -0.94
CA PHE A 357 1.73 -13.85 0.44
C PHE A 357 1.18 -12.84 1.46
N ALA A 358 0.88 -11.60 1.07
CA ALA A 358 0.33 -10.59 1.99
C ALA A 358 -1.21 -10.49 1.86
N GLY A 359 -1.90 -10.40 3.01
CA GLY A 359 -3.37 -10.40 3.07
C GLY A 359 -4.00 -11.45 3.99
N TYR A 360 -3.20 -12.24 4.71
CA TYR A 360 -3.69 -13.24 5.66
C TYR A 360 -3.93 -12.64 7.06
N PHE A 361 -5.00 -11.86 7.19
CA PHE A 361 -5.49 -11.36 8.48
C PHE A 361 -7.00 -11.60 8.62
N THR A 362 -7.50 -11.47 9.83
CA THR A 362 -8.93 -11.52 10.13
C THR A 362 -9.32 -10.46 11.17
N GLU A 363 -10.52 -9.91 11.02
CA GLU A 363 -11.21 -9.11 12.01
C GLU A 363 -11.74 -10.02 13.14
N ALA A 364 -10.81 -10.62 13.90
CA ALA A 364 -11.13 -11.70 14.84
C ALA A 364 -11.92 -11.22 16.08
N HIS A 365 -11.74 -9.96 16.49
CA HIS A 365 -12.39 -9.44 17.69
C HIS A 365 -13.93 -9.48 17.54
N PRO A 366 -14.70 -9.97 18.52
CA PRO A 366 -16.16 -10.11 18.42
C PRO A 366 -16.91 -8.82 18.00
N SER A 367 -16.46 -7.66 18.49
CA SER A 367 -17.02 -6.34 18.14
C SER A 367 -16.88 -5.98 16.65
N ASP A 368 -16.02 -6.67 15.89
CA ASP A 368 -15.81 -6.45 14.45
C ASP A 368 -16.51 -7.48 13.57
N ARG A 369 -17.42 -8.29 14.15
CA ARG A 369 -18.20 -9.31 13.42
C ARG A 369 -18.83 -8.79 12.15
N TYR A 370 -19.43 -7.59 12.19
CA TYR A 370 -20.02 -6.98 10.99
C TYR A 370 -19.00 -6.85 9.85
N ILE A 371 -17.80 -6.34 10.14
CA ILE A 371 -16.75 -6.17 9.13
C ILE A 371 -16.31 -7.54 8.61
N LYS A 372 -16.05 -8.49 9.50
CA LYS A 372 -15.65 -9.86 9.16
C LYS A 372 -16.63 -10.53 8.20
N GLU A 373 -17.93 -10.38 8.45
CA GLU A 373 -18.99 -11.05 7.68
C GLU A 373 -19.32 -10.37 6.35
N THR A 374 -18.99 -9.07 6.19
CA THR A 374 -19.48 -8.27 5.06
C THR A 374 -18.35 -7.74 4.16
N ASN A 375 -17.14 -7.53 4.69
CA ASN A 375 -15.97 -7.06 3.94
C ASN A 375 -15.20 -8.23 3.30
N ASN A 376 -15.87 -9.00 2.43
CA ASN A 376 -15.28 -10.18 1.79
C ASN A 376 -13.96 -9.85 1.08
N LYS A 377 -12.94 -10.68 1.27
CA LYS A 377 -11.59 -10.54 0.69
C LYS A 377 -11.41 -11.50 -0.48
N ASN A 378 -10.51 -11.17 -1.41
CA ASN A 378 -10.09 -12.12 -2.45
C ASN A 378 -9.36 -13.30 -1.81
N SER A 379 -9.59 -14.51 -2.34
CA SER A 379 -8.82 -15.69 -1.97
C SER A 379 -7.52 -15.78 -2.78
N PRO A 380 -6.41 -16.27 -2.20
CA PRO A 380 -5.21 -16.54 -2.99
C PRO A 380 -5.46 -17.64 -4.04
N VAL A 381 -6.43 -18.53 -3.80
CA VAL A 381 -6.83 -19.58 -4.76
C VAL A 381 -7.43 -18.95 -6.02
N ASP A 382 -8.38 -18.02 -5.86
CA ASP A 382 -9.05 -17.35 -6.99
C ASP A 382 -8.05 -16.55 -7.84
N LEU A 383 -7.10 -15.88 -7.18
CA LEU A 383 -6.05 -15.16 -7.88
C LEU A 383 -5.13 -16.12 -8.65
N ASN A 384 -4.70 -17.21 -8.01
CA ASN A 384 -3.85 -18.21 -8.65
C ASN A 384 -4.55 -18.90 -9.83
N ASP A 385 -5.86 -19.18 -9.74
CA ASP A 385 -6.66 -19.68 -10.86
C ASP A 385 -6.72 -18.68 -12.02
N SER A 386 -6.91 -17.39 -11.71
CA SER A 386 -6.91 -16.32 -12.71
C SER A 386 -5.57 -16.20 -13.44
N ILE A 387 -4.46 -16.33 -12.69
CA ILE A 387 -3.10 -16.31 -13.23
C ILE A 387 -2.84 -17.55 -14.08
N ARG A 388 -3.12 -18.77 -13.59
CA ARG A 388 -2.93 -20.00 -14.37
C ARG A 388 -3.67 -19.97 -15.71
N LYS A 389 -4.86 -19.37 -15.74
CA LYS A 389 -5.64 -19.18 -16.97
C LYS A 389 -5.01 -18.16 -17.92
N SER A 390 -4.37 -17.11 -17.40
CA SER A 390 -3.85 -15.99 -18.21
C SER A 390 -2.36 -16.11 -18.56
N CYS A 391 -1.61 -16.90 -17.78
CA CYS A 391 -0.16 -17.03 -17.77
C CYS A 391 0.21 -18.49 -17.44
N PRO A 392 -0.01 -19.45 -18.37
CA PRO A 392 0.16 -20.88 -18.08
C PRO A 392 1.62 -21.28 -17.77
N ASN A 393 2.59 -20.43 -18.12
CA ASN A 393 4.02 -20.67 -17.86
C ASN A 393 4.47 -20.18 -16.47
N THR A 394 3.63 -19.42 -15.75
CA THR A 394 3.95 -18.97 -14.39
C THR A 394 3.45 -20.02 -13.40
N LEU A 395 4.37 -20.61 -12.65
CA LEU A 395 4.00 -21.46 -11.52
C LEU A 395 3.39 -20.59 -10.41
N THR A 396 2.27 -21.02 -9.84
CA THR A 396 1.67 -20.33 -8.70
C THR A 396 1.84 -21.15 -7.42
N TRP A 397 2.28 -20.50 -6.35
CA TRP A 397 2.48 -21.12 -5.03
C TRP A 397 1.66 -20.36 -3.99
N THR A 398 0.64 -21.00 -3.40
CA THR A 398 -0.04 -20.50 -2.21
C THR A 398 0.66 -21.09 -1.00
N PRO A 399 1.42 -20.31 -0.21
CA PRO A 399 2.18 -20.87 0.90
C PRO A 399 1.28 -21.16 2.12
N LEU A 400 1.68 -22.16 2.93
CA LEU A 400 1.18 -22.38 4.28
C LEU A 400 2.29 -22.05 5.29
N PRO A 401 1.97 -21.71 6.55
CA PRO A 401 2.96 -21.50 7.61
C PRO A 401 3.95 -22.67 7.71
N GLY A 402 5.23 -22.38 7.49
CA GLY A 402 6.32 -23.35 7.48
C GLY A 402 6.58 -24.03 6.13
N SER A 403 5.79 -23.76 5.09
CA SER A 403 6.08 -24.26 3.74
C SER A 403 7.37 -23.62 3.21
N VAL A 404 8.18 -24.43 2.54
CA VAL A 404 9.47 -24.03 1.97
C VAL A 404 9.48 -24.26 0.47
N LEU A 405 9.79 -23.23 -0.31
CA LEU A 405 10.08 -23.32 -1.74
C LEU A 405 11.59 -23.32 -1.97
N ASP A 406 12.10 -24.34 -2.64
CA ASP A 406 13.49 -24.45 -3.09
C ASP A 406 13.60 -24.00 -4.55
N LEU A 407 14.21 -22.83 -4.75
CA LEU A 407 14.23 -22.20 -6.07
C LEU A 407 15.04 -23.01 -7.08
N ALA A 408 16.15 -23.63 -6.66
CA ALA A 408 16.99 -24.42 -7.55
C ALA A 408 16.23 -25.62 -8.12
N LEU A 409 15.46 -26.30 -7.26
CA LEU A 409 14.64 -27.43 -7.67
C LEU A 409 13.49 -27.02 -8.60
N VAL A 410 12.79 -25.93 -8.29
CA VAL A 410 11.67 -25.44 -9.13
C VAL A 410 12.17 -25.00 -10.50
N LEU A 411 13.28 -24.24 -10.56
CA LEU A 411 13.82 -23.74 -11.83
C LEU A 411 14.33 -24.86 -12.74
N LYS A 412 14.84 -25.96 -12.16
CA LYS A 412 15.30 -27.12 -12.90
C LYS A 412 14.14 -27.95 -13.46
N ASP A 413 13.11 -28.18 -12.65
CA ASP A 413 11.91 -28.92 -13.03
C ASP A 413 10.71 -28.41 -12.22
N PRO A 414 9.83 -27.60 -12.82
CA PRO A 414 8.63 -27.08 -12.15
C PRO A 414 7.65 -28.16 -11.67
N SER A 415 7.78 -29.40 -12.18
CA SER A 415 6.95 -30.54 -11.76
C SER A 415 7.55 -31.33 -10.57
N ASN A 416 8.75 -30.96 -10.13
CA ASN A 416 9.44 -31.64 -9.04
C ASN A 416 8.70 -31.43 -7.71
N ARG A 417 8.08 -32.49 -7.19
CA ARG A 417 7.33 -32.47 -5.93
C ARG A 417 8.19 -32.16 -4.70
N SER A 418 9.51 -32.31 -4.79
CA SER A 418 10.43 -31.97 -3.69
C SER A 418 10.80 -30.48 -3.65
N ALA A 419 10.41 -29.72 -4.68
CA ALA A 419 10.74 -28.32 -4.79
C ALA A 419 9.91 -27.43 -3.85
N ILE A 420 8.76 -27.94 -3.39
CA ILE A 420 7.95 -27.32 -2.34
C ILE A 420 7.77 -28.36 -1.23
N THR A 421 8.23 -28.02 -0.03
CA THR A 421 8.02 -28.83 1.17
C THR A 421 6.92 -28.20 2.00
N GLU A 422 5.81 -28.91 2.16
CA GLU A 422 4.72 -28.47 3.03
C GLU A 422 5.02 -28.78 4.51
N PRO A 423 4.47 -28.01 5.45
CA PRO A 423 4.60 -28.32 6.87
C PRO A 423 4.00 -29.70 7.18
N PRO A 424 4.46 -30.39 8.24
CA PRO A 424 3.87 -31.66 8.67
C PRO A 424 2.36 -31.55 8.86
N ASN A 425 1.60 -32.61 8.54
CA ASN A 425 0.12 -32.62 8.65
C ASN A 425 -0.43 -32.25 10.03
N ILE A 426 0.38 -32.39 11.09
CA ILE A 426 0.02 -32.04 12.47
C ILE A 426 0.20 -30.55 12.79
N THR A 427 0.75 -29.77 11.86
CA THR A 427 1.04 -28.35 12.04
C THR A 427 -0.26 -27.57 12.05
N LYS A 428 -0.45 -26.75 13.09
CA LYS A 428 -1.57 -25.83 13.14
C LYS A 428 -1.34 -24.71 12.13
N ILE A 429 -2.22 -24.61 11.13
CA ILE A 429 -2.12 -23.63 10.04
C ILE A 429 -2.84 -22.33 10.40
N TYR A 430 -4.05 -22.43 10.93
CA TYR A 430 -4.90 -21.28 11.23
C TYR A 430 -4.98 -21.02 12.73
N LYS A 431 -5.02 -19.75 13.10
CA LYS A 431 -5.37 -19.34 14.46
C LYS A 431 -6.87 -19.54 14.68
N ASP A 432 -7.20 -20.02 15.87
CA ASP A 432 -8.56 -20.18 16.40
C ASP A 432 -8.75 -19.40 17.72
N THR A 433 -7.65 -18.83 18.23
CA THR A 433 -7.54 -18.17 19.54
C THR A 433 -6.57 -17.00 19.42
N TRP A 434 -6.89 -15.91 20.12
CA TRP A 434 -6.11 -14.68 20.18
C TRP A 434 -6.18 -14.09 21.58
N ASP A 435 -5.10 -13.46 22.02
CA ASP A 435 -4.99 -12.85 23.36
C ASP A 435 -5.67 -11.47 23.40
N PHE A 436 -6.99 -11.41 23.16
CA PHE A 436 -7.72 -10.14 23.07
C PHE A 436 -7.52 -9.26 24.31
N ASP A 437 -7.71 -9.82 25.50
CA ASP A 437 -7.65 -9.09 26.77
C ASP A 437 -6.29 -8.41 26.95
N LEU A 438 -5.19 -9.10 26.63
CA LEU A 438 -3.84 -8.54 26.75
C LEU A 438 -3.67 -7.21 26.01
N TYR A 439 -4.16 -7.13 24.77
CA TYR A 439 -3.99 -5.95 23.93
C TYR A 439 -5.11 -4.94 24.10
N VAL A 440 -6.35 -5.39 24.31
CA VAL A 440 -7.50 -4.52 24.52
C VAL A 440 -7.44 -3.82 25.88
N ASP A 441 -6.93 -4.48 26.92
CA ASP A 441 -6.73 -3.86 28.23
C ASP A 441 -5.65 -2.78 28.20
N GLU A 442 -4.58 -2.97 27.42
CA GLU A 442 -3.56 -1.93 27.20
C GLU A 442 -4.16 -0.67 26.54
N LEU A 443 -5.04 -0.85 25.55
CA LEU A 443 -5.77 0.26 24.94
C LEU A 443 -6.71 0.92 25.96
N ASN A 444 -7.49 0.12 26.68
CA ASN A 444 -8.49 0.57 27.66
C ASN A 444 -7.90 1.23 28.90
N ALA A 445 -6.64 0.96 29.25
CA ALA A 445 -5.92 1.67 30.30
C ALA A 445 -5.87 3.19 30.05
N SER A 446 -5.94 3.60 28.77
CA SER A 446 -5.97 5.02 28.37
C SER A 446 -7.29 5.70 28.74
N ILE A 447 -8.39 4.95 28.96
CA ILE A 447 -9.72 5.52 29.22
C ILE A 447 -9.71 6.34 30.50
N SER A 448 -9.04 5.89 31.55
CA SER A 448 -9.01 6.54 32.87
C SER A 448 -7.89 7.57 33.04
N ALA A 449 -7.10 7.84 31.99
CA ALA A 449 -5.97 8.76 32.08
C ALA A 449 -6.43 10.18 32.47
N GLU A 450 -5.65 10.85 33.33
CA GLU A 450 -6.04 12.11 33.99
C GLU A 450 -6.43 13.21 33.00
N ILE A 451 -5.75 13.29 31.85
CA ILE A 451 -6.02 14.30 30.83
C ILE A 451 -7.47 14.28 30.35
N PHE A 452 -8.11 13.11 30.30
CA PHE A 452 -9.47 12.95 29.80
C PHE A 452 -10.54 13.39 30.82
N LYS A 453 -10.16 13.73 32.06
CA LYS A 453 -11.08 14.40 33.00
C LYS A 453 -11.30 15.88 32.67
N HIS A 454 -10.45 16.46 31.82
CA HIS A 454 -10.48 17.88 31.49
C HIS A 454 -10.80 18.09 30.01
N LYS A 455 -11.95 18.70 29.69
CA LYS A 455 -12.38 18.99 28.29
C LYS A 455 -11.31 19.72 27.45
N SER A 456 -10.37 20.42 28.08
CA SER A 456 -9.24 21.10 27.42
C SER A 456 -8.30 20.17 26.65
N TRP A 457 -8.30 18.85 26.91
CA TRP A 457 -7.50 17.90 26.12
C TRP A 457 -7.83 17.97 24.63
N ILE A 458 -9.09 18.24 24.28
CA ILE A 458 -9.54 18.38 22.88
C ILE A 458 -8.74 19.50 22.21
N GLN A 459 -8.77 20.69 22.82
CA GLN A 459 -8.05 21.84 22.30
C GLN A 459 -6.55 21.58 22.25
N HIS A 460 -6.00 20.96 23.28
CA HIS A 460 -4.58 20.61 23.31
C HIS A 460 -4.18 19.68 22.17
N TYR A 461 -4.91 18.57 21.97
CA TYR A 461 -4.61 17.57 20.96
C TYR A 461 -4.68 18.14 19.54
N TYR A 462 -5.76 18.86 19.19
CA TYR A 462 -5.90 19.38 17.83
C TYR A 462 -4.96 20.56 17.55
N ASN A 463 -4.61 21.37 18.57
CA ASN A 463 -3.55 22.38 18.41
C ASN A 463 -2.16 21.74 18.23
N TRP A 464 -1.87 20.65 18.96
CA TRP A 464 -0.64 19.89 18.78
C TRP A 464 -0.56 19.23 17.40
N ALA A 465 -1.66 18.61 16.94
CA ALA A 465 -1.74 18.02 15.60
C ALA A 465 -1.59 19.06 14.49
N GLY A 466 -2.00 20.31 14.74
CA GLY A 466 -1.69 21.46 13.89
C GLY A 466 -2.48 21.53 12.57
N PHE A 467 -3.42 20.63 12.34
CA PHE A 467 -4.27 20.63 11.14
C PHE A 467 -5.24 21.82 11.16
N LYS A 468 -5.13 22.73 10.18
CA LYS A 468 -5.94 23.96 10.08
C LYS A 468 -5.94 24.54 8.66
N GLY A 469 -6.77 25.54 8.42
CA GLY A 469 -6.93 26.18 7.11
C GLY A 469 -7.66 25.29 6.10
N TYR A 470 -8.49 24.37 6.57
CA TYR A 470 -9.25 23.44 5.74
C TYR A 470 -10.75 23.59 6.04
N ASN A 471 -11.59 23.76 5.00
CA ASN A 471 -13.04 23.99 5.17
C ASN A 471 -13.79 22.69 5.52
N LEU A 472 -13.46 22.12 6.67
CA LEU A 472 -13.98 20.89 7.22
C LEU A 472 -14.36 21.12 8.67
N VAL A 473 -15.56 20.68 9.03
CA VAL A 473 -16.00 20.57 10.42
C VAL A 473 -16.20 19.10 10.71
N ILE A 474 -15.56 18.59 11.76
CA ILE A 474 -15.81 17.22 12.22
C ILE A 474 -16.59 17.24 13.53
N ARG A 475 -17.51 16.30 13.70
CA ARG A 475 -18.10 15.93 14.99
C ARG A 475 -17.51 14.60 15.42
N VAL A 476 -16.89 14.56 16.59
CA VAL A 476 -16.33 13.33 17.15
C VAL A 476 -17.15 12.91 18.36
N ILE A 477 -17.58 11.65 18.37
CA ILE A 477 -18.40 11.05 19.41
C ILE A 477 -17.66 9.84 19.96
N GLU A 478 -17.37 9.83 21.26
CA GLU A 478 -16.83 8.66 21.94
C GLU A 478 -17.91 7.62 22.17
N THR A 479 -17.63 6.37 21.80
CA THR A 479 -18.57 5.26 21.89
C THR A 479 -18.00 4.05 22.63
N ASP A 480 -18.90 3.16 23.01
CA ASP A 480 -18.55 1.78 23.35
C ASP A 480 -18.19 0.95 22.10
N ASP A 481 -17.98 -0.35 22.31
CA ASP A 481 -17.62 -1.32 21.27
C ASP A 481 -18.71 -1.55 20.20
N ASP A 482 -19.97 -1.28 20.55
CA ASP A 482 -21.14 -1.36 19.67
C ASP A 482 -21.41 -0.04 18.91
N PHE A 483 -20.54 0.95 19.04
CA PHE A 483 -20.72 2.30 18.51
C PHE A 483 -21.95 3.05 19.08
N LYS A 484 -22.35 2.73 20.32
CA LYS A 484 -23.34 3.51 21.07
C LYS A 484 -22.63 4.64 21.83
N PRO A 485 -23.16 5.87 21.84
CA PRO A 485 -22.57 6.97 22.60
C PRO A 485 -22.32 6.59 24.06
N LEU A 486 -21.09 6.82 24.52
CA LEU A 486 -20.69 6.45 25.87
C LEU A 486 -21.28 7.45 26.88
N ARG A 487 -21.87 6.95 27.98
CA ARG A 487 -22.33 7.82 29.06
C ARG A 487 -21.13 8.52 29.71
N GLY A 488 -21.10 9.85 29.63
CA GLY A 488 -19.96 10.65 30.11
C GLY A 488 -18.76 10.66 29.15
N GLY A 489 -18.90 10.09 27.95
CA GLY A 489 -17.96 10.28 26.85
C GLY A 489 -18.08 11.68 26.24
N TYR A 490 -17.07 12.07 25.47
CA TYR A 490 -17.05 13.35 24.77
C TYR A 490 -17.83 13.28 23.45
N ASP A 491 -18.58 14.36 23.17
CA ASP A 491 -19.24 14.68 21.91
C ASP A 491 -18.90 16.14 21.61
N TYR A 492 -18.13 16.38 20.55
CA TYR A 492 -17.56 17.70 20.29
C TYR A 492 -17.37 17.97 18.80
N LEU A 493 -17.33 19.25 18.46
CA LEU A 493 -17.02 19.73 17.12
C LEU A 493 -15.60 20.29 17.06
N VAL A 494 -14.94 20.09 15.92
CA VAL A 494 -13.70 20.76 15.56
C VAL A 494 -13.89 21.38 14.19
N ASP A 495 -13.66 22.69 14.10
CA ASP A 495 -13.71 23.45 12.86
C ASP A 495 -12.29 23.79 12.41
N PHE A 496 -11.84 23.13 11.35
CA PHE A 496 -10.48 23.26 10.85
C PHE A 496 -10.23 24.52 10.03
N MET A 497 -11.24 25.34 9.73
CA MET A 497 -11.01 26.60 9.01
C MET A 497 -10.15 27.55 9.85
N GLY A 498 -10.57 27.78 11.09
CA GLY A 498 -9.86 28.61 12.08
C GLY A 498 -9.19 27.82 13.20
N LEU A 499 -9.30 26.48 13.17
CA LEU A 499 -9.01 25.59 14.30
C LEU A 499 -9.73 26.04 15.57
N SER A 500 -11.05 25.93 15.54
CA SER A 500 -11.95 26.30 16.64
C SER A 500 -12.81 25.11 17.09
N PHE A 501 -13.47 25.26 18.24
CA PHE A 501 -14.20 24.18 18.92
C PHE A 501 -15.62 24.64 19.27
N PRO A 502 -16.51 24.81 18.28
CA PRO A 502 -17.83 25.39 18.50
C PRO A 502 -18.77 24.41 19.22
N ASP A 503 -19.77 24.93 19.92
CA ASP A 503 -20.82 24.09 20.54
C ASP A 503 -21.87 23.62 19.52
N THR A 504 -21.99 24.29 18.38
CA THR A 504 -22.94 23.97 17.30
C THR A 504 -22.29 24.00 15.92
N ARG A 505 -22.82 23.23 14.97
CA ARG A 505 -22.34 23.22 13.57
C ARG A 505 -22.45 24.64 12.99
N PRO A 506 -21.37 25.22 12.42
CA PRO A 506 -21.43 26.56 11.81
C PRO A 506 -22.45 26.66 10.67
N GLU A 507 -23.06 27.84 10.48
CA GLU A 507 -24.07 28.04 9.43
C GLU A 507 -23.48 28.24 8.02
N ARG A 508 -22.18 28.53 7.91
CA ARG A 508 -21.50 28.69 6.61
C ARG A 508 -21.51 27.39 5.81
N GLU A 509 -21.27 27.47 4.50
CA GLU A 509 -21.00 26.27 3.70
C GLU A 509 -19.65 25.64 4.07
N HIS A 510 -19.65 24.34 4.35
CA HIS A 510 -18.46 23.56 4.72
C HIS A 510 -18.72 22.07 4.49
N ALA A 511 -17.64 21.30 4.33
CA ALA A 511 -17.72 19.86 4.43
C ALA A 511 -17.84 19.45 5.89
N TYR A 512 -18.64 18.42 6.15
CA TYR A 512 -18.92 17.94 7.50
C TYR A 512 -18.74 16.43 7.58
N GLU A 513 -18.04 15.97 8.62
CA GLU A 513 -17.93 14.56 8.94
C GLU A 513 -18.36 14.28 10.38
N GLU A 514 -19.23 13.30 10.59
CA GLU A 514 -19.50 12.75 11.92
C GLU A 514 -18.72 11.45 12.06
N ILE A 515 -17.94 11.34 13.14
CA ILE A 515 -17.02 10.25 13.41
C ILE A 515 -17.30 9.71 14.81
N LYS A 516 -17.77 8.46 14.89
CA LYS A 516 -17.96 7.72 16.13
C LYS A 516 -16.78 6.83 16.37
N ASN A 517 -16.04 7.02 17.46
CA ASN A 517 -14.83 6.27 17.75
C ASN A 517 -14.97 5.45 19.03
N ARG A 518 -14.51 4.19 19.00
CA ARG A 518 -14.38 3.38 20.21
C ARG A 518 -13.44 4.08 21.20
N VAL A 519 -13.94 4.35 22.40
CA VAL A 519 -13.27 5.20 23.39
C VAL A 519 -11.86 4.71 23.76
N GLY A 520 -11.67 3.39 23.90
CA GLY A 520 -10.38 2.81 24.25
C GLY A 520 -9.30 3.13 23.21
N VAL A 521 -9.62 2.97 21.93
CA VAL A 521 -8.68 3.23 20.83
C VAL A 521 -8.47 4.72 20.63
N MET A 522 -9.54 5.53 20.61
CA MET A 522 -9.42 6.99 20.43
C MET A 522 -8.55 7.62 21.52
N ARG A 523 -8.80 7.26 22.79
CA ARG A 523 -8.02 7.81 23.90
C ARG A 523 -6.59 7.30 23.89
N HIS A 524 -6.34 6.06 23.48
CA HIS A 524 -4.99 5.55 23.30
C HIS A 524 -4.21 6.30 22.21
N VAL A 525 -4.85 6.54 21.06
CA VAL A 525 -4.30 7.31 19.95
C VAL A 525 -3.96 8.73 20.39
N VAL A 526 -4.89 9.42 21.07
CA VAL A 526 -4.69 10.78 21.57
C VAL A 526 -3.57 10.85 22.60
N LEU A 527 -3.57 9.94 23.58
CA LEU A 527 -2.61 9.95 24.69
C LEU A 527 -1.17 9.74 24.21
N ASN A 528 -0.98 8.89 23.21
CA ASN A 528 0.35 8.54 22.70
C ASN A 528 0.75 9.34 21.45
N GLY A 529 -0.19 10.11 20.87
CA GLY A 529 0.00 10.84 19.63
C GLY A 529 0.24 9.92 18.44
N LEU A 530 -0.60 8.89 18.30
CA LEU A 530 -0.54 7.90 17.23
C LEU A 530 -1.28 8.36 15.97
N LEU A 531 -1.13 7.63 14.86
CA LEU A 531 -1.87 7.91 13.63
C LEU A 531 -3.33 7.48 13.78
N TRP A 532 -4.21 8.17 13.05
CA TRP A 532 -5.62 7.79 12.97
C TRP A 532 -5.86 6.52 12.14
N ASP A 533 -4.81 5.90 11.59
CA ASP A 533 -4.86 4.60 10.91
C ASP A 533 -5.40 3.51 11.85
N ASP A 534 -5.05 3.56 13.14
CA ASP A 534 -5.58 2.67 14.18
C ASP A 534 -7.11 2.79 14.33
N LEU A 535 -7.65 3.97 14.04
CA LEU A 535 -9.09 4.21 14.04
C LEU A 535 -9.69 3.73 12.72
N TYR A 536 -9.14 4.21 11.60
CA TYR A 536 -9.70 4.06 10.26
C TYR A 536 -9.50 2.66 9.67
N ILE A 537 -8.25 2.22 9.54
CA ILE A 537 -7.87 0.91 9.03
C ILE A 537 -8.21 -0.18 10.05
N GLY A 538 -8.08 0.13 11.34
CA GLY A 538 -8.42 -0.75 12.45
C GLY A 538 -9.92 -0.92 12.72
N PHE A 539 -10.80 -0.35 11.89
CA PHE A 539 -12.27 -0.46 12.01
C PHE A 539 -12.90 0.09 13.30
N ASN A 540 -12.14 0.86 14.09
CA ASN A 540 -12.56 1.40 15.39
C ASN A 540 -13.39 2.70 15.29
N ASN A 541 -13.88 3.01 14.08
CA ASN A 541 -14.65 4.19 13.76
C ASN A 541 -15.94 3.86 12.97
N ARG A 542 -16.96 4.71 13.07
CA ARG A 542 -18.09 4.76 12.12
C ARG A 542 -18.26 6.20 11.65
N MET A 543 -18.36 6.38 10.34
CA MET A 543 -18.29 7.69 9.71
C MET A 543 -19.53 7.99 8.87
N SER A 544 -19.92 9.27 8.85
CA SER A 544 -20.76 9.82 7.79
C SER A 544 -20.17 11.14 7.33
N ARG A 545 -20.39 11.49 6.07
CA ARG A 545 -19.85 12.71 5.47
C ARG A 545 -20.87 13.40 4.57
N ASP A 546 -20.81 14.72 4.58
CA ASP A 546 -21.72 15.61 3.86
C ASP A 546 -20.97 16.89 3.43
N PRO A 547 -20.74 17.13 2.12
CA PRO A 547 -21.08 16.24 1.00
C PRO A 547 -20.18 14.99 0.97
N ASP A 548 -20.60 14.00 0.19
CA ASP A 548 -19.84 12.76 -0.01
C ASP A 548 -18.65 12.97 -0.99
N VAL A 549 -17.61 13.61 -0.47
CA VAL A 549 -16.36 13.89 -1.19
C VAL A 549 -15.15 13.28 -0.46
N TYR A 550 -14.06 13.10 -1.20
CA TYR A 550 -12.80 12.64 -0.62
C TYR A 550 -12.02 13.81 -0.02
N HIS A 551 -11.62 13.68 1.25
CA HIS A 551 -10.77 14.63 1.96
C HIS A 551 -9.33 14.12 1.98
N HIS A 552 -8.39 14.90 1.47
CA HIS A 552 -6.98 14.52 1.34
C HIS A 552 -6.06 15.17 2.36
N LYS A 553 -6.36 16.41 2.74
CA LYS A 553 -5.51 17.22 3.61
C LYS A 553 -5.60 16.76 5.05
#